data_AF-A0A351J196-F1
#
_entry.id   AF-A0A351J196-F1
#
_cell.length_a   1.000
_cell.length_b   1.000
_cell.length_c   1.000
_cell.angle_alpha   90.00
_cell.angle_beta   90.00
_cell.angle_gamma   90.00
#
_symmetry.space_group_name_H-M   'P 1'
#
loop_
_entity.id
_entity.type
_entity.pdbx_description
1 polymer ?
#
loop_
_entity_poly.entity_id
_entity_poly.type
_entity_poly.pdbx_seq_one_letter_code
_entity_poly.pdbx_strand_id
1 'polypeptide(L)'
;EGMTVEAFLETKLNVTLSSYQEYIRSVCERRVKEEFAFYAIAEKEGILLTDEEFQTKAEKLSDYYGSDLDTFLKTWGDEYIRITLQGQKVMEYVLEKAIPTTK
;
A
#
# COMPACT_ATOMS: atom_id res chain seq x y z
N GLU A 1 24.35 21.55 -3.53
CA GLU A 1 23.58 22.20 -2.43
C GLU A 1 22.14 21.74 -2.51
N GLY A 2 21.50 21.47 -1.37
CA GLY A 2 20.09 21.08 -1.34
C GLY A 2 19.17 22.30 -1.40
N MET A 3 17.97 22.14 -1.96
CA MET A 3 16.91 23.15 -1.86
C MET A 3 15.95 22.79 -0.72
N THR A 4 15.33 23.80 -0.10
CA THR A 4 14.31 23.55 0.93
C THR A 4 13.05 22.93 0.31
N VAL A 5 12.23 22.27 1.11
CA VAL A 5 10.97 21.68 0.64
C VAL A 5 10.06 22.76 0.07
N GLU A 6 9.98 23.91 0.73
CA GLU A 6 9.21 25.07 0.29
C GLU A 6 9.70 25.57 -1.07
N ALA A 7 11.02 25.74 -1.23
CA ALA A 7 11.61 26.16 -2.49
C ALA A 7 11.36 25.13 -3.60
N PHE A 8 11.39 23.83 -3.30
CA PHE A 8 11.07 22.79 -4.26
C PHE A 8 9.60 22.86 -4.70
N LEU A 9 8.67 22.93 -3.74
CA LEU A 9 7.23 22.97 -4.00
C LEU A 9 6.86 24.21 -4.84
N GLU A 10 7.40 25.37 -4.50
CA GLU A 10 7.13 26.61 -5.22
C GLU A 10 7.77 26.62 -6.61
N THR A 11 9.05 26.23 -6.72
CA THR A 11 9.78 26.38 -8.00
C THR A 11 9.56 25.23 -8.99
N LYS A 12 9.20 24.02 -8.51
CA LYS A 12 9.02 22.83 -9.36
C LYS A 12 7.58 22.43 -9.54
N LEU A 13 6.76 22.58 -8.50
CA LEU A 13 5.37 22.15 -8.52
C LEU A 13 4.39 23.33 -8.56
N ASN A 14 4.87 24.57 -8.41
CA ASN A 14 4.06 25.79 -8.36
C ASN A 14 2.92 25.69 -7.33
N VAL A 15 3.20 25.08 -6.17
CA VAL A 15 2.26 24.95 -5.04
C VAL A 15 2.90 25.45 -3.76
N THR A 16 2.06 25.92 -2.83
CA THR A 16 2.51 26.32 -1.49
C THR A 16 2.61 25.11 -0.57
N LEU A 17 3.45 25.20 0.47
CA LEU A 17 3.55 24.15 1.48
C LEU A 17 2.20 23.81 2.12
N SER A 18 1.36 24.81 2.42
CA SER A 18 0.03 24.60 3.01
C SER A 18 -0.89 23.83 2.06
N SER A 19 -0.98 24.24 0.79
CA SER A 19 -1.80 23.53 -0.21
C SER A 19 -1.31 22.11 -0.45
N TYR A 20 0.00 21.88 -0.38
CA TYR A 20 0.58 20.54 -0.48
C TYR A 20 0.23 19.68 0.74
N GLN A 21 0.29 20.25 1.96
CA GLN A 21 -0.09 19.53 3.19
C GLN A 21 -1.58 19.16 3.20
N GLU A 22 -2.46 20.04 2.73
CA GLU A 22 -3.89 19.74 2.57
C GLU A 22 -4.14 18.63 1.56
N TYR A 23 -3.45 18.68 0.42
CA TYR A 23 -3.50 17.60 -0.57
C TYR A 23 -3.03 16.28 0.03
N ILE A 24 -1.88 16.24 0.69
CA ILE A 24 -1.35 15.02 1.33
C ILE A 24 -2.32 14.51 2.40
N ARG A 25 -2.93 15.39 3.21
CA ARG A 25 -3.98 14.99 4.17
C ARG A 25 -5.14 14.30 3.47
N SER A 26 -5.67 14.88 2.39
CA SER A 26 -6.77 14.27 1.64
C SER A 26 -6.42 12.89 1.06
N VAL A 27 -5.17 12.73 0.60
CA VAL A 27 -4.66 11.45 0.09
C VAL A 27 -4.55 10.43 1.22
N CYS A 28 -4.02 10.82 2.38
CA CYS A 28 -3.93 9.96 3.56
C CYS A 28 -5.32 9.54 4.05
N GLU A 29 -6.28 10.46 4.16
CA GLU A 29 -7.65 10.15 4.56
C GLU A 29 -8.33 9.18 3.59
N ARG A 30 -8.13 9.35 2.28
CA ARG A 30 -8.65 8.40 1.29
C ARG A 30 -8.02 7.02 1.45
N ARG A 31 -6.69 6.95 1.62
CA ARG A 31 -5.98 5.67 1.81
C ARG A 31 -6.47 4.92 3.04
N VAL A 32 -6.63 5.60 4.17
CA VAL A 32 -7.15 5.01 5.40
C VAL A 32 -8.57 4.48 5.20
N LYS A 33 -9.43 5.21 4.46
CA LYS A 33 -10.78 4.73 4.13
C LYS A 33 -10.76 3.49 3.23
N GLU A 34 -9.89 3.46 2.23
CA GLU A 34 -9.69 2.29 1.36
C GLU A 34 -9.21 1.07 2.16
N GLU A 35 -8.27 1.28 3.08
CA GLU A 35 -7.77 0.23 3.98
C GLU A 35 -8.86 -0.32 4.90
N PHE A 36 -9.68 0.54 5.52
CA PHE A 36 -10.84 0.10 6.29
C PHE A 36 -11.86 -0.68 5.46
N ALA A 37 -12.06 -0.30 4.19
CA ALA A 37 -12.94 -1.04 3.30
C ALA A 37 -12.40 -2.45 3.02
N PHE A 38 -11.08 -2.59 2.81
CA PHE A 38 -10.46 -3.90 2.63
C PHE A 38 -10.55 -4.76 3.89
N TYR A 39 -10.36 -4.19 5.08
CA TYR A 39 -10.57 -4.91 6.34
C TYR A 39 -12.01 -5.40 6.50
N ALA A 40 -12.99 -4.54 6.20
CA ALA A 40 -14.40 -4.92 6.28
C ALA A 40 -14.75 -6.06 5.30
N ILE A 41 -14.17 -6.05 4.09
CA ILE A 41 -14.35 -7.15 3.12
C ILE A 41 -13.66 -8.43 3.62
N ALA A 42 -12.43 -8.31 4.13
CA ALA A 42 -11.67 -9.45 4.66
C ALA A 42 -12.42 -10.17 5.78
N GLU A 43 -12.96 -9.41 6.74
CA GLU A 43 -13.74 -9.93 7.85
C GLU A 43 -15.03 -10.59 7.38
N LYS A 44 -15.79 -9.89 6.53
CA LYS A 44 -17.10 -10.38 6.05
C LYS A 44 -16.98 -11.67 5.23
N GLU A 45 -15.98 -11.75 4.37
CA GLU A 45 -15.82 -12.85 3.41
C GLU A 45 -14.86 -13.94 3.94
N GLY A 46 -14.31 -13.77 5.15
CA GLY A 46 -13.38 -14.72 5.76
C GLY A 46 -12.04 -14.83 5.02
N ILE A 47 -11.61 -13.74 4.36
CA ILE A 47 -10.38 -13.69 3.58
C ILE A 47 -9.25 -13.34 4.54
N LEU A 48 -8.59 -14.36 5.08
CA LEU A 48 -7.40 -14.19 5.92
C LEU A 48 -6.17 -14.73 5.19
N LEU A 49 -5.07 -13.99 5.27
CA LEU A 49 -3.76 -14.43 4.82
C LEU A 49 -3.23 -15.47 5.82
N THR A 50 -3.00 -16.69 5.35
CA THR A 50 -2.37 -17.73 6.18
C THR A 50 -0.86 -17.52 6.25
N ASP A 51 -0.20 -18.15 7.23
CA ASP A 51 1.27 -18.07 7.35
C ASP A 51 1.98 -18.68 6.15
N GLU A 52 1.45 -19.77 5.58
CA GLU A 52 2.00 -20.41 4.37
C GLU A 52 1.89 -19.49 3.14
N GLU A 53 0.74 -18.84 2.97
CA GLU A 53 0.53 -17.85 1.90
C GLU A 53 1.41 -16.63 2.09
N PHE A 54 1.53 -16.15 3.33
CA PHE A 54 2.41 -15.04 3.68
C PHE A 54 3.85 -15.37 3.28
N GLN A 55 4.37 -16.51 3.69
CA GLN A 55 5.75 -16.88 3.39
C GLN A 55 5.98 -16.97 1.88
N THR A 56 5.10 -17.66 1.17
CA THR A 56 5.20 -17.80 -0.30
C THR A 56 5.14 -16.44 -1.02
N LYS A 57 4.23 -15.56 -0.62
CA LYS A 57 4.07 -14.24 -1.26
C LYS A 57 5.21 -13.28 -0.85
N ALA A 58 5.68 -13.35 0.40
CA ALA A 58 6.78 -12.53 0.89
C ALA A 58 8.12 -12.90 0.25
N GLU A 59 8.39 -14.20 0.02
CA GLU A 59 9.58 -14.66 -0.72
C GLU A 59 9.59 -14.13 -2.14
N LYS A 60 8.45 -14.22 -2.85
CA LYS A 60 8.33 -13.64 -4.20
C LYS A 60 8.56 -12.13 -4.20
N LEU A 61 8.08 -11.44 -3.16
CA LEU A 61 8.24 -10.01 -3.02
C LEU A 61 9.70 -9.64 -2.72
N SER A 62 10.37 -10.35 -1.81
CA SER A 62 11.78 -10.12 -1.51
C SER A 62 12.66 -10.37 -2.73
N ASP A 63 12.38 -11.43 -3.49
CA ASP A 63 13.07 -11.76 -4.74
C ASP A 63 12.89 -10.65 -5.79
N TYR A 64 11.68 -10.11 -5.92
CA TYR A 64 11.40 -8.98 -6.81
C TYR A 64 12.22 -7.73 -6.45
N TYR A 65 12.44 -7.49 -5.15
CA TYR A 65 13.28 -6.41 -4.65
C TYR A 65 14.78 -6.77 -4.61
N GLY A 66 15.17 -7.97 -5.04
CA GLY A 66 16.56 -8.43 -5.06
C GLY A 66 17.17 -8.60 -3.67
N SER A 67 16.35 -8.92 -2.66
CA SER A 67 16.76 -9.14 -1.26
C SER A 67 16.36 -10.53 -0.81
N ASP A 68 17.11 -11.10 0.14
CA ASP A 68 16.62 -12.27 0.87
C ASP A 68 15.45 -11.88 1.79
N LEU A 69 14.62 -12.87 2.14
CA LEU A 69 13.41 -12.68 2.92
C LEU A 69 13.69 -12.06 4.31
N ASP A 70 14.73 -12.50 5.01
CA ASP A 70 15.02 -12.02 6.37
C ASP A 70 15.42 -10.53 6.35
N THR A 71 16.34 -10.16 5.45
CA THR A 71 16.72 -8.75 5.24
C THR A 71 15.53 -7.91 4.80
N PHE A 72 14.69 -8.44 3.91
CA PHE A 72 13.49 -7.76 3.43
C PHE A 72 12.50 -7.48 4.57
N LEU A 73 12.14 -8.50 5.36
CA LEU A 73 11.21 -8.36 6.47
C LEU A 73 11.76 -7.46 7.59
N LYS A 74 13.08 -7.45 7.83
CA LYS A 74 13.71 -6.50 8.77
C LYS A 74 13.69 -5.07 8.27
N THR A 75 13.86 -4.87 6.96
CA THR A 75 13.90 -3.53 6.35
C THR A 75 12.52 -2.89 6.33
N TRP A 76 11.50 -3.66 5.97
CA TRP A 76 10.14 -3.14 5.77
C TRP A 76 9.21 -3.36 6.96
N GLY A 77 9.54 -4.32 7.84
CA GLY A 77 8.73 -4.74 8.97
C GLY A 77 7.74 -5.86 8.60
N ASP A 78 7.78 -6.96 9.34
CA ASP A 78 6.90 -8.13 9.13
C ASP A 78 5.41 -7.75 9.09
N GLU A 79 4.96 -6.96 10.07
CA GLU A 79 3.56 -6.52 10.18
C GLU A 79 3.12 -5.71 8.96
N TYR A 80 3.96 -4.80 8.47
CA TYR A 80 3.67 -3.99 7.30
C TYR A 80 3.53 -4.86 6.03
N ILE A 81 4.41 -5.85 5.87
CA ILE A 81 4.33 -6.79 4.74
C ILE A 81 3.08 -7.67 4.87
N ARG A 82 2.71 -8.13 6.07
CA ARG A 82 1.46 -8.89 6.30
C ARG A 82 0.23 -8.08 5.93
N ILE A 83 0.12 -6.84 6.38
CA ILE A 83 -1.00 -5.94 6.05
C ILE A 83 -1.07 -5.72 4.53
N THR A 84 0.09 -5.50 3.90
CA THR A 84 0.18 -5.28 2.44
C THR A 84 -0.32 -6.50 1.67
N LEU A 85 0.15 -7.70 2.01
CA LEU A 85 -0.22 -8.95 1.34
C LEU A 85 -1.69 -9.33 1.60
N GLN A 86 -2.20 -9.04 2.80
CA GLN A 86 -3.62 -9.18 3.13
C GLN A 86 -4.48 -8.27 2.24
N GLY A 87 -4.12 -6.99 2.10
CA GLY A 87 -4.81 -6.05 1.22
C GLY A 87 -4.79 -6.49 -0.24
N GLN A 88 -3.66 -7.01 -0.73
CA GLN A 88 -3.55 -7.58 -2.08
C GLN A 88 -4.50 -8.76 -2.29
N LYS A 89 -4.59 -9.68 -1.31
CA LYS A 89 -5.50 -10.83 -1.36
C LYS A 89 -6.97 -10.39 -1.44
N VAL A 90 -7.36 -9.37 -0.67
CA VAL A 90 -8.71 -8.79 -0.74
C VAL A 90 -8.97 -8.16 -2.10
N MET A 91 -7.99 -7.43 -2.65
CA MET A 91 -8.10 -6.82 -3.97
C MET A 91 -8.24 -7.87 -5.09
N GLU A 92 -7.46 -8.95 -5.04
CA GLU A 92 -7.59 -10.11 -5.94
C GLU A 92 -9.03 -10.66 -5.89
N TYR A 93 -9.59 -10.87 -4.69
CA TYR A 93 -10.98 -11.32 -4.51
C TYR A 93 -11.99 -10.34 -5.14
N VAL A 94 -11.84 -9.04 -4.89
CA VAL A 94 -12.74 -8.02 -5.46
C VAL A 94 -12.67 -8.02 -6.98
N LEU A 95 -11.49 -8.15 -7.57
CA LEU A 95 -11.29 -8.21 -9.03
C LEU A 95 -11.94 -9.45 -9.65
N GLU A 96 -11.83 -10.61 -9.01
CA GLU A 96 -12.48 -11.85 -9.46
C GLU A 96 -14.01 -11.75 -9.46
N LYS A 97 -14.59 -10.98 -8.54
CA LYS A 97 -16.04 -10.78 -8.42
C LYS A 97 -16.55 -9.59 -9.24
N ALA A 98 -15.68 -8.67 -9.62
CA ALA A 98 -16.04 -7.49 -10.39
C ALA A 98 -16.48 -7.89 -11.81
N ILE A 99 -17.59 -7.30 -12.29
CA ILE A 99 -17.98 -7.40 -13.69
C ILE A 99 -17.13 -6.39 -14.47
N PRO A 100 -16.21 -6.82 -15.35
CA PRO A 100 -15.39 -5.89 -16.11
C PRO A 100 -16.29 -5.14 -17.11
N THR A 101 -16.44 -3.84 -16.95
CA THR A 101 -16.96 -3.00 -18.03
C THR A 101 -15.82 -2.71 -18.99
N THR A 102 -15.73 -3.50 -20.06
CA THR A 102 -14.90 -3.18 -21.22
C THR A 102 -15.34 -1.83 -21.78
N LYS A 103 -14.42 -0.86 -21.86
CA LYS A 103 -14.59 0.35 -22.66
C LYS A 103 -14.02 0.12 -24.05
#